data_AF-A0A7V4BSG7-F1
#
_entry.id   AF-A0A7V4BSG7-F1
#
_cell.length_a   1.000
_cell.length_b   1.000
_cell.length_c   1.000
_cell.angle_alpha   90.00
_cell.angle_beta   90.00
_cell.angle_gamma   90.00
#
_symmetry.space_group_name_H-M   'P 1'
#
loop_
_entity.id
_entity.type
_entity.pdbx_description
1 polymer ?
#
loop_
_entity_poly.entity_id
_entity_poly.type
_entity_poly.pdbx_seq_one_letter_code
_entity_poly.pdbx_strand_id
1 'polypeptide(L)' 'QRYYAIPAHVRDIADVSGAGDTVVSVAALCMAAGMTACQAAALANLAGGLVCEKVGVVPITREMLEKELLRWKSFDPCE' A
#
# COMPACT_ATOMS: atom_id res chain seq x y z
N GLN A 1 -21.35 -1.70 9.44
CA GLN A 1 -19.94 -1.80 9.01
C GLN A 1 -19.89 -1.46 7.53
N ARG A 2 -19.08 -0.47 7.11
CA ARG A 2 -18.96 -0.07 5.70
C ARG A 2 -17.88 -0.94 5.04
N TYR A 3 -18.19 -1.52 3.90
CA TYR A 3 -17.26 -2.35 3.13
C TYR A 3 -16.59 -1.51 2.04
N TYR A 4 -15.28 -1.67 1.89
CA TYR A 4 -14.47 -1.01 0.87
C TYR A 4 -13.78 -2.07 0.01
N ALA A 5 -14.00 -2.00 -1.30
CA ALA A 5 -13.22 -2.77 -2.27
C ALA A 5 -12.23 -1.80 -2.93
N ILE A 6 -10.95 -1.93 -2.59
CA ILE A 6 -9.88 -1.09 -3.14
C ILE A 6 -9.12 -1.96 -4.15
N PRO A 7 -9.21 -1.68 -5.46
CA PRO A 7 -8.49 -2.47 -6.45
C PRO A 7 -6.98 -2.28 -6.30
N ALA A 8 -6.22 -3.34 -6.55
CA ALA A 8 -4.78 -3.25 -6.67
C ALA A 8 -4.39 -2.42 -7.90
N HIS A 9 -3.27 -1.73 -7.79
CA HIS A 9 -2.71 -0.95 -8.88
C HIS A 9 -2.02 -1.87 -9.88
N VAL A 10 -2.24 -1.63 -11.17
CA VAL A 10 -1.55 -2.39 -12.23
C VAL A 10 -0.05 -2.09 -12.16
N ARG A 11 0.75 -3.14 -12.05
CA ARG A 11 2.20 -3.09 -11.84
C ARG A 11 2.86 -4.27 -12.55
N ASP A 12 4.15 -4.12 -12.85
CA ASP A 12 4.97 -5.23 -13.36
C ASP A 12 5.48 -6.07 -12.19
N ILE A 13 4.81 -7.20 -11.94
CA ILE A 13 5.07 -8.06 -10.80
C ILE A 13 6.26 -8.99 -11.07
N ALA A 14 7.24 -8.99 -10.17
CA ALA A 14 8.43 -9.85 -10.21
C ALA A 14 8.36 -11.00 -9.19
N ASP A 15 7.93 -10.73 -7.96
CA ASP A 15 7.80 -11.69 -6.85
C ASP A 15 6.66 -11.23 -5.94
N VAL A 16 6.06 -12.10 -5.14
CA VAL A 16 4.98 -11.75 -4.18
C VAL A 16 5.39 -11.94 -2.72
N SER A 17 6.63 -12.38 -2.49
CA SER A 17 7.19 -12.64 -1.17
C SER A 17 7.20 -11.37 -0.31
N GLY A 18 6.62 -11.42 0.89
CA GLY A 18 6.57 -10.30 1.83
C GLY A 18 5.51 -9.23 1.53
N ALA A 19 4.67 -9.41 0.50
CA ALA A 19 3.57 -8.48 0.20
C ALA A 19 2.55 -8.37 1.34
N GLY A 20 2.15 -9.51 1.92
CA GLY A 20 1.23 -9.54 3.05
C GLY A 20 1.78 -8.84 4.30
N ASP A 21 3.05 -9.10 4.62
CA ASP A 21 3.71 -8.47 5.77
C ASP A 21 3.81 -6.95 5.58
N THR A 22 4.09 -6.51 4.35
CA THR A 22 4.12 -5.09 3.99
C THR A 22 2.75 -4.44 4.16
N VAL A 23 1.68 -5.08 3.66
CA VAL A 23 0.30 -4.61 3.82
C VAL A 23 -0.06 -4.45 5.29
N VAL A 24 0.18 -5.48 6.12
CA VAL A 24 -0.15 -5.43 7.55
C VAL A 24 0.66 -4.36 8.28
N SER A 25 1.96 -4.26 7.99
CA SER A 25 2.85 -3.29 8.63
C SER A 25 2.43 -1.85 8.33
N VAL A 26 2.12 -1.54 7.07
CA VAL A 26 1.68 -0.20 6.66
C VAL A 26 0.29 0.11 7.19
N ALA A 27 -0.65 -0.84 7.13
CA ALA A 27 -1.99 -0.65 7.69
C ALA A 27 -1.93 -0.35 9.20
N ALA A 28 -1.15 -1.12 9.96
CA ALA A 28 -0.96 -0.91 11.39
C ALA A 28 -0.36 0.46 11.70
N LEU A 29 0.66 0.89 10.93
CA LEU A 29 1.25 2.22 11.07
C LEU A 29 0.23 3.34 10.81
N CYS A 30 -0.54 3.25 9.73
CA CYS A 30 -1.58 4.23 9.41
C CYS A 30 -2.65 4.33 10.50
N MET A 31 -3.10 3.19 11.02
CA MET A 31 -4.07 3.15 12.11
C MET A 31 -3.51 3.75 13.39
N ALA A 32 -2.25 3.46 13.72
CA ALA A 32 -1.55 4.07 14.87
C ALA A 32 -1.39 5.59 14.70
N ALA A 33 -1.24 6.07 13.48
CA ALA A 33 -1.20 7.50 13.14
C ALA A 33 -2.59 8.19 13.11
N GLY A 34 -3.67 7.46 13.41
CA GLY A 34 -5.03 8.01 13.46
C GLY A 34 -5.72 8.15 12.10
N MET A 35 -5.21 7.50 11.05
CA MET A 35 -5.85 7.49 9.74
C MET A 35 -7.11 6.63 9.75
N THR A 36 -8.05 6.93 8.84
CA THR A 36 -9.25 6.09 8.70
C THR A 36 -8.90 4.71 8.16
N ALA A 37 -9.76 3.71 8.42
CA ALA A 37 -9.56 2.35 7.92
C ALA A 37 -9.45 2.29 6.38
N CYS A 38 -10.19 3.15 5.67
CA CYS A 38 -10.11 3.23 4.22
C CYS A 38 -8.76 3.80 3.76
N GLN A 39 -8.30 4.92 4.34
CA GLN A 39 -7.00 5.50 4.01
C GLN A 39 -5.84 4.53 4.32
N ALA A 40 -5.92 3.83 5.46
CA ALA A 40 -4.95 2.81 5.83
C ALA A 40 -4.92 1.66 4.81
N ALA A 41 -6.09 1.16 4.40
CA ALA A 41 -6.19 0.10 3.40
C ALA A 41 -5.67 0.53 2.03
N ALA A 42 -5.95 1.77 1.61
CA ALA A 42 -5.45 2.34 0.36
C ALA A 42 -3.92 2.41 0.34
N LEU A 43 -3.31 2.93 1.41
CA LEU A 43 -1.85 3.04 1.49
C LEU A 43 -1.18 1.67 1.60
N ALA A 44 -1.76 0.76 2.38
CA ALA A 44 -1.26 -0.60 2.52
C ALA A 44 -1.30 -1.37 1.20
N ASN A 45 -2.39 -1.25 0.43
CA ASN A 45 -2.51 -1.83 -0.91
C ASN A 45 -1.45 -1.28 -1.87
N LEU A 46 -1.18 0.03 -1.80
CA LEU A 46 -0.13 0.67 -2.59
C LEU A 46 1.26 0.10 -2.28
N ALA A 47 1.60 0.03 -0.99
CA ALA A 47 2.89 -0.50 -0.53
C ALA A 47 3.04 -2.00 -0.83
N GLY A 48 1.98 -2.79 -0.63
CA GLY A 48 1.96 -4.21 -0.96
C GLY A 48 2.15 -4.47 -2.45
N GLY A 49 1.56 -3.67 -3.32
CA GLY A 49 1.82 -3.75 -4.75
C GLY A 49 3.26 -3.36 -5.12
N LEU A 50 3.82 -2.35 -4.45
CA LEU A 50 5.17 -1.85 -4.74
C LEU A 50 6.27 -2.86 -4.40
N VAL A 51 6.11 -3.62 -3.30
CA VAL A 51 7.10 -4.65 -2.94
C VAL A 51 7.09 -5.80 -3.95
N CYS A 52 5.96 -6.05 -4.60
CA CYS A 52 5.86 -7.10 -5.60
C CYS A 52 6.66 -6.83 -6.89
N GLU A 53 7.14 -5.60 -7.11
CA GLU A 53 8.03 -5.24 -8.23
C GLU A 53 9.51 -5.61 -7.95
N LYS A 54 9.80 -6.22 -6.79
CA LYS A 54 11.14 -6.56 -6.32
C LYS A 54 11.25 -8.07 -6.12
N VAL A 55 12.47 -8.61 -6.23
CA VAL A 55 12.75 -10.04 -6.02
C VAL A 55 13.09 -10.28 -4.55
N GLY A 56 12.44 -11.28 -3.94
CA GLY A 56 12.61 -11.64 -2.53
C GLY A 56 11.90 -10.71 -1.55
N VAL A 57 12.11 -10.96 -0.25
CA VAL A 57 11.53 -10.15 0.83
C VAL A 57 12.36 -8.89 1.03
N VAL A 58 11.90 -7.77 0.49
CA VAL A 58 12.57 -6.47 0.62
C VAL A 58 11.69 -5.45 1.34
N PRO A 59 12.26 -4.59 2.19
CA PRO A 59 11.50 -3.54 2.84
C PRO A 59 11.16 -2.42 1.84
N ILE A 60 9.99 -1.80 2.03
CA ILE A 60 9.64 -0.53 1.38
C ILE A 60 10.12 0.62 2.25
N THR A 61 10.88 1.56 1.65
CA THR A 61 11.30 2.78 2.34
C THR A 61 10.24 3.87 2.24
N ARG A 62 10.33 4.86 3.13
CA ARG A 62 9.46 6.03 3.11
C ARG A 62 9.51 6.75 1.76
N GLU A 63 10.70 6.95 1.22
CA GLU A 63 10.93 7.68 -0.03
C GLU A 63 10.29 6.97 -1.23
N MET A 64 10.34 5.64 -1.25
CA MET A 64 9.70 4.83 -2.28
C MET A 64 8.18 5.00 -2.24
N LEU A 65 7.59 4.91 -1.05
CA LEU A 65 6.16 5.05 -0.87
C LEU A 65 5.68 6.49 -1.14
N GLU A 66 6.44 7.50 -0.72
CA GLU A 66 6.14 8.91 -1.01
C GLU A 66 6.18 9.20 -2.51
N LYS A 67 7.19 8.70 -3.22
CA LYS A 67 7.28 8.85 -4.67
C LYS A 67 6.08 8.22 -5.36
N GLU A 68 5.67 7.05 -4.90
CA GLU A 68 4.52 6.34 -5.46
C GLU A 68 3.20 7.08 -5.16
N LEU A 69 3.04 7.61 -3.95
CA LEU A 69 1.90 8.46 -3.59
C LEU A 69 1.81 9.71 -4.45
N LEU A 70 2.93 10.37 -4.75
CA LEU A 70 2.97 11.54 -5.62
C LEU A 70 2.50 11.22 -7.04
N ARG A 71 2.82 10.02 -7.54
CA ARG A 71 2.34 9.51 -8.84
C ARG A 71 0.82 9.23 -8.81
N TRP A 72 0.28 8.95 -7.63
CA TRP A 72 -1.11 8.55 -7.38
C TRP A 72 -2.05 9.67 -6.93
N LYS A 73 -1.58 10.92 -6.82
CA LYS A 73 -2.32 12.09 -6.28
C LYS A 73 -3.70 12.40 -6.90
N SER A 74 -4.10 11.71 -7.96
CA SER A 74 -5.40 11.86 -8.63
C SER A 74 -6.47 10.83 -8.21
N PHE A 75 -6.18 9.90 -7.30
CA PHE A 75 -7.15 8.88 -6.87
C PHE A 75 -7.23 8.79 -5.34
N ASP A 76 -8.35 9.26 -4.77
CA ASP A 76 -8.75 8.98 -3.40
C ASP A 76 -9.86 7.90 -3.42
N PRO A 77 -9.58 6.64 -3.03
CA PRO A 77 -10.61 5.60 -2.95
C PRO A 77 -11.60 5.82 -1.78
N CYS A 78 -11.37 6.85 -0.97
CA CYS A 78 -12.03 7.08 0.30
C CYS A 78 -12.81 8.40 0.39
N GLU A 79 -12.88 9.20 -0.70
CA GLU A 79 -13.87 10.27 -0.85
C GLU A 79 -15.33 9.74 -0.91
#